data_AF-X1ILS7-F1
#
_entry.id   AF-X1ILS7-F1
#
_cell.length_a   1.000
_cell.length_b   1.000
_cell.length_c   1.000
_cell.angle_alpha   90.00
_cell.angle_beta   90.00
_cell.angle_gamma   90.00
#
_symmetry.space_group_name_H-M   'P 1'
#
loop_
_entity.id
_entity.type
_entity.pdbx_description
1 polymer ?
#
loop_
_entity_poly.entity_id
_entity_poly.type
_entity_poly.pdbx_seq_one_letter_code
_entity_poly.pdbx_strand_id
1 'polypeptide(L)'
;ASCTDDLPMPVSEAVITGRIIAEHQTSGAEVTLKSSYTLTISPFPSQKDETTQVSQVVSLQFPGGSQSGTYSVVGELIEAEVKTILGWISVTAFLPSSQAMGSITYVSDSTGSSTGSSTGGSSSGRSSEDVPPPEPGTTDVSDIISSDGVFTEGTTAQSEDSNCELSIDEYTKGLTKNGEPLSEISILEMEEPPVPPENCDIIGLTYDLGPDGATFDPPITITFTYDESLIPDGVAEEDLVIVIWDETAGEWGVLADCTVDPET
;
A
#
# COMPACT_ATOMS: atom_id res chain seq x y z
N ALA A 1 -3.70 22.68 -4.40
CA ALA A 1 -2.36 23.24 -4.17
C ALA A 1 -2.42 24.75 -4.27
N SER A 2 -1.68 25.44 -3.39
CA SER A 2 -1.46 26.88 -3.42
C SER A 2 0.05 27.11 -3.42
N CYS A 3 0.56 27.94 -4.34
CA CYS A 3 1.98 28.27 -4.37
C CYS A 3 2.31 29.35 -3.33
N THR A 4 3.35 29.12 -2.52
CA THR A 4 3.82 30.09 -1.53
C THR A 4 4.77 31.14 -2.12
N ASP A 5 5.34 30.85 -3.28
CA ASP A 5 6.20 31.75 -4.06
C ASP A 5 6.07 31.47 -5.57
N ASP A 6 6.59 32.36 -6.41
CA ASP A 6 6.62 32.17 -7.86
C ASP A 6 7.57 31.02 -8.23
N LEU A 7 7.10 30.09 -9.06
CA LEU A 7 7.96 29.06 -9.60
C LEU A 7 8.96 29.66 -10.60
N PRO A 8 10.21 29.16 -10.66
CA PRO A 8 11.24 29.68 -11.54
C PRO A 8 10.93 29.46 -13.03
N MET A 9 9.89 28.70 -13.35
CA MET A 9 9.46 28.36 -14.70
C MET A 9 7.98 27.97 -14.76
N PRO A 10 7.29 28.23 -15.89
CA PRO A 10 5.90 27.81 -16.07
C PRO A 10 5.82 26.30 -16.21
N VAL A 11 4.93 25.68 -15.44
CA VAL A 11 4.69 24.23 -15.44
C VAL A 11 3.19 23.99 -15.52
N SER A 12 2.79 22.99 -16.29
CA SER A 12 1.37 22.65 -16.46
C SER A 12 0.92 21.54 -15.52
N GLU A 13 1.84 20.74 -15.01
CA GLU A 13 1.55 19.54 -14.24
C GLU A 13 2.56 19.35 -13.13
N ALA A 14 2.08 19.00 -11.95
CA ALA A 14 2.91 18.57 -10.84
C ALA A 14 2.38 17.26 -10.25
N VAL A 15 3.30 16.42 -9.79
CA VAL A 15 3.02 15.25 -8.98
C VAL A 15 3.34 15.62 -7.53
N ILE A 16 2.36 15.47 -6.64
CA ILE A 16 2.49 15.82 -5.23
C ILE A 16 2.29 14.57 -4.40
N THR A 17 3.32 14.20 -3.65
CA THR A 17 3.27 13.14 -2.65
C THR A 17 3.10 13.76 -1.27
N GLY A 18 2.11 13.31 -0.53
CA GLY A 18 1.85 13.75 0.84
C GLY A 18 1.47 12.60 1.74
N ARG A 19 1.27 12.88 3.02
CA ARG A 19 0.68 11.97 4.00
C ARG A 19 -0.42 12.66 4.77
N ILE A 20 -1.33 11.89 5.35
CA ILE A 20 -2.47 12.43 6.09
C ILE A 20 -2.30 12.03 7.55
N ILE A 21 -2.20 13.04 8.40
CA ILE A 21 -2.14 12.89 9.85
C ILE A 21 -3.44 13.43 10.47
N ALA A 22 -3.77 12.92 11.65
CA ALA A 22 -4.89 13.37 12.44
C ALA A 22 -4.45 13.59 13.88
N GLU A 23 -4.75 14.78 14.41
CA GLU A 23 -4.45 15.16 15.80
C GLU A 23 -5.74 15.13 16.63
N HIS A 24 -5.75 14.35 17.71
CA HIS A 24 -6.90 14.25 18.60
C HIS A 24 -7.09 15.56 19.39
N GLN A 25 -8.24 16.22 19.22
CA GLN A 25 -8.44 17.59 19.72
C GLN A 25 -8.39 17.72 21.25
N THR A 26 -8.61 16.63 21.99
CA THR A 26 -8.62 16.67 23.47
C THR A 26 -7.29 16.21 24.08
N SER A 27 -6.66 15.18 23.52
CA SER A 27 -5.42 14.61 24.07
C SER A 27 -4.16 15.12 23.39
N GLY A 28 -4.26 15.71 22.19
CA GLY A 28 -3.13 16.05 21.34
C GLY A 28 -2.41 14.84 20.73
N ALA A 29 -3.02 13.64 20.80
CA ALA A 29 -2.42 12.45 20.22
C ALA A 29 -2.47 12.51 18.69
N GLU A 30 -1.31 12.36 18.03
CA GLU A 30 -1.21 12.31 16.57
C GLU A 30 -1.28 10.86 16.09
N VAL A 31 -2.02 10.64 15.01
CA VAL A 31 -2.11 9.36 14.31
C VAL A 31 -1.94 9.57 12.82
N THR A 32 -1.21 8.68 12.15
CA THR A 32 -1.09 8.67 10.70
C THR A 32 -2.27 7.92 10.12
N LEU A 33 -3.12 8.61 9.35
CA LEU A 33 -4.28 8.03 8.68
C LEU A 33 -3.93 7.41 7.32
N LYS A 34 -2.92 7.97 6.66
CA LYS A 34 -2.35 7.48 5.41
C LYS A 34 -0.90 7.95 5.34
N SER A 35 0.04 7.02 5.22
CA SER A 35 1.50 7.30 5.25
C SER A 35 2.03 7.92 3.96
N SER A 36 1.36 7.69 2.84
CA SER A 36 1.68 8.29 1.53
C SER A 36 0.44 8.32 0.63
N TYR A 37 0.27 9.38 -0.15
CA TYR A 37 -0.69 9.48 -1.25
C TYR A 37 -0.13 10.42 -2.32
N THR A 38 -0.39 10.12 -3.58
CA THR A 38 0.15 10.87 -4.72
C THR A 38 -0.99 11.49 -5.54
N LEU A 39 -0.90 12.80 -5.76
CA LEU A 39 -1.83 13.60 -6.54
C LEU A 39 -1.15 14.16 -7.78
N THR A 40 -1.74 13.95 -8.95
CA THR A 40 -1.36 14.72 -10.15
C THR A 40 -2.25 15.95 -10.26
N ILE A 41 -1.66 17.13 -10.23
CA ILE A 41 -2.37 18.40 -10.38
C ILE A 41 -2.09 18.99 -11.76
N SER A 42 -3.14 19.10 -12.56
CA SER A 42 -3.12 19.73 -13.88
C SER A 42 -4.41 20.53 -14.11
N PRO A 43 -4.35 21.85 -14.39
CA PRO A 43 -3.13 22.67 -14.46
C PRO A 43 -2.56 23.02 -13.07
N PHE A 44 -1.24 22.91 -12.93
CA PHE A 44 -0.55 23.31 -11.70
C PHE A 44 -0.35 24.85 -11.64
N PRO A 45 -0.67 25.50 -10.50
CA PRO A 45 -0.41 26.94 -10.33
C PRO A 45 1.09 27.23 -10.42
N SER A 46 1.46 28.36 -11.03
CA SER A 46 2.87 28.73 -11.21
C SER A 46 3.25 30.07 -10.56
N GLN A 47 2.25 30.86 -10.19
CA GLN A 47 2.42 32.15 -9.54
C GLN A 47 2.13 32.06 -8.04
N LYS A 48 2.81 32.89 -7.27
CA LYS A 48 2.56 33.07 -5.85
C LYS A 48 1.08 33.38 -5.59
N ASP A 49 0.54 32.75 -4.55
CA ASP A 49 -0.86 32.84 -4.11
C ASP A 49 -1.88 32.27 -5.13
N GLU A 50 -1.44 31.81 -6.31
CA GLU A 50 -2.28 31.08 -7.24
C GLU A 50 -2.64 29.72 -6.65
N THR A 51 -3.92 29.35 -6.79
CA THR A 51 -4.47 28.15 -6.17
C THR A 51 -5.29 27.37 -7.19
N THR A 52 -4.97 26.08 -7.30
CA THR A 52 -5.80 25.09 -8.02
C THR A 52 -6.34 24.08 -7.00
N GLN A 53 -7.63 23.79 -7.09
CA GLN A 53 -8.26 22.73 -6.31
C GLN A 53 -8.37 21.47 -7.17
N VAL A 54 -7.88 20.37 -6.64
CA VAL A 54 -8.07 19.01 -7.18
C VAL A 54 -8.64 18.19 -6.04
N SER A 55 -9.67 17.41 -6.34
CA SER A 55 -10.29 16.49 -5.39
C SER A 55 -9.93 15.07 -5.79
N GLN A 56 -9.23 14.36 -4.91
CA GLN A 56 -9.08 12.91 -4.95
C GLN A 56 -9.72 12.35 -3.69
N VAL A 57 -10.42 11.23 -3.81
CA VAL A 57 -10.92 10.49 -2.67
C VAL A 57 -9.76 9.64 -2.16
N VAL A 58 -9.35 9.83 -0.91
CA VAL A 58 -8.25 9.08 -0.29
C VAL A 58 -8.83 8.33 0.91
N SER A 59 -8.70 7.01 0.94
CA SER A 59 -9.13 6.18 2.08
C SER A 59 -8.23 6.46 3.29
N LEU A 60 -8.87 6.71 4.44
CA LEU A 60 -8.20 7.05 5.70
C LEU A 60 -8.43 5.94 6.71
N GLN A 61 -7.37 5.43 7.33
CA GLN A 61 -7.47 4.36 8.33
C GLN A 61 -6.85 4.78 9.65
N PHE A 62 -7.61 4.68 10.73
CA PHE A 62 -7.07 4.86 12.08
C PHE A 62 -6.26 3.63 12.50
N PRO A 63 -5.04 3.80 13.04
CA PRO A 63 -4.27 2.68 13.56
C PRO A 63 -4.97 2.05 14.76
N GLY A 64 -4.75 0.75 14.96
CA GLY A 64 -5.29 0.00 16.10
C GLY A 64 -4.94 0.66 17.43
N GLY A 65 -5.92 0.79 18.33
CA GLY A 65 -5.74 1.46 19.62
C GLY A 65 -5.87 2.99 19.59
N SER A 66 -6.23 3.58 18.44
CA SER A 66 -6.55 5.01 18.34
C SER A 66 -7.68 5.38 19.31
N GLN A 67 -7.56 6.54 19.94
CA GLN A 67 -8.57 7.03 20.90
C GLN A 67 -9.84 7.41 20.15
N SER A 68 -11.01 6.99 20.64
CA SER A 68 -12.28 7.53 20.13
C SER A 68 -12.37 9.04 20.44
N GLY A 69 -12.80 9.83 19.46
CA GLY A 69 -13.02 11.27 19.64
C GLY A 69 -12.90 12.04 18.33
N THR A 70 -12.86 13.37 18.44
CA THR A 70 -12.74 14.27 17.28
C THR A 70 -11.28 14.58 17.01
N TYR A 71 -10.88 14.43 15.74
CA TYR A 71 -9.53 14.69 15.25
C TYR A 71 -9.54 15.84 14.25
N SER A 72 -8.52 16.69 14.30
CA SER A 72 -8.19 17.64 13.24
C SER A 72 -7.30 16.94 12.21
N VAL A 73 -7.73 16.92 10.95
CA VAL A 73 -7.01 16.25 9.86
C VAL A 73 -6.13 17.26 9.12
N VAL A 74 -4.87 16.88 8.93
CA VAL A 74 -3.86 17.68 8.24
C VAL A 74 -3.19 16.83 7.18
N GLY A 75 -3.09 17.36 5.96
CA GLY A 75 -2.22 16.79 4.95
C GLY A 75 -0.83 17.40 5.07
N GLU A 76 0.20 16.58 5.25
CA GLU A 76 1.59 17.00 5.21
C GLU A 76 2.18 16.72 3.84
N LEU A 77 2.90 17.70 3.31
CA LEU A 77 3.63 17.56 2.05
C LEU A 77 4.93 16.78 2.30
N ILE A 78 5.13 15.69 1.56
CA ILE A 78 6.40 14.95 1.53
C ILE A 78 7.26 15.50 0.38
N GLU A 79 6.71 15.49 -0.82
CA GLU A 79 7.42 15.88 -2.03
C GLU A 79 6.47 16.46 -3.08
N ALA A 80 6.94 17.42 -3.87
CA ALA A 80 6.29 17.83 -5.09
C ALA A 80 7.30 17.96 -6.21
N GLU A 81 7.00 17.34 -7.35
CA GLU A 81 7.84 17.35 -8.53
C GLU A 81 7.07 17.85 -9.74
N VAL A 82 7.78 18.56 -10.62
CA VAL A 82 7.24 19.04 -11.90
C VAL A 82 8.08 18.50 -13.05
N LYS A 83 7.40 18.07 -14.12
CA LYS A 83 8.08 17.56 -15.31
C LYS A 83 8.50 18.72 -16.21
N THR A 84 9.79 18.80 -16.53
CA THR A 84 10.34 19.81 -17.43
C THR A 84 11.06 19.19 -18.63
N ILE A 85 11.48 20.02 -19.59
CA ILE A 85 12.29 19.57 -20.74
C ILE A 85 13.67 19.02 -20.33
N LEU A 86 14.13 19.30 -19.11
CA LEU A 86 15.42 18.85 -18.57
C LEU A 86 15.26 17.68 -17.57
N GLY A 87 14.04 17.19 -17.35
CA GLY A 87 13.73 16.16 -16.36
C GLY A 87 12.79 16.66 -15.26
N TRP A 88 12.62 15.84 -14.22
CA TRP A 88 11.85 16.19 -13.02
C TRP A 88 12.63 17.18 -12.15
N ILE A 89 11.92 18.16 -11.60
CA ILE A 89 12.48 19.15 -10.68
C ILE A 89 11.61 19.18 -9.43
N SER A 90 12.26 19.10 -8.26
CA SER A 90 11.59 19.29 -6.98
C SER A 90 11.16 20.74 -6.79
N VAL A 91 9.88 20.92 -6.47
CA VAL A 91 9.25 22.21 -6.17
C VAL A 91 8.59 22.22 -4.79
N THR A 92 8.91 21.23 -3.95
CA THR A 92 8.39 21.08 -2.58
C THR A 92 8.49 22.37 -1.77
N ALA A 93 9.59 23.11 -1.90
CA ALA A 93 9.83 24.37 -1.19
C ALA A 93 8.89 25.53 -1.58
N PHE A 94 8.16 25.40 -2.70
CA PHE A 94 7.22 26.39 -3.21
C PHE A 94 5.76 26.09 -2.83
N LEU A 95 5.55 25.03 -2.04
CA LEU A 95 4.24 24.61 -1.54
C LEU A 95 4.23 24.66 -0.01
N PRO A 96 3.05 24.81 0.62
CA PRO A 96 2.94 24.73 2.06
C PRO A 96 3.30 23.32 2.55
N SER A 97 4.09 23.25 3.63
CA SER A 97 4.49 21.98 4.23
C SER A 97 3.32 21.20 4.85
N SER A 98 2.23 21.90 5.19
CA SER A 98 1.00 21.27 5.66
C SER A 98 -0.24 22.07 5.27
N GLN A 99 -1.37 21.38 5.17
CA GLN A 99 -2.67 21.96 4.86
C GLN A 99 -3.76 21.35 5.75
N ALA A 100 -4.63 22.20 6.28
CA ALA A 100 -5.79 21.76 7.05
C ALA A 100 -6.83 21.11 6.12
N MET A 101 -7.23 19.87 6.42
CA MET A 101 -8.20 19.10 5.64
C MET A 101 -9.56 18.96 6.33
N GLY A 102 -9.69 19.48 7.56
CA GLY A 102 -10.95 19.52 8.30
C GLY A 102 -10.88 18.70 9.59
N SER A 103 -12.01 18.14 10.00
CA SER A 103 -12.10 17.34 11.22
C SER A 103 -12.95 16.09 11.01
N ILE A 104 -12.54 14.98 11.61
CA ILE A 104 -13.26 13.71 11.59
C ILE A 104 -13.57 13.24 13.01
N THR A 105 -14.66 12.50 13.20
CA THR A 105 -14.98 11.87 14.48
C THR A 105 -14.79 10.37 14.34
N TYR A 106 -13.89 9.82 15.15
CA TYR A 106 -13.60 8.40 15.20
C TYR A 106 -14.24 7.76 16.43
N VAL A 107 -14.85 6.59 16.23
CA VAL A 107 -15.42 5.78 17.29
C VAL A 107 -14.74 4.42 17.21
N SER A 108 -13.86 4.14 18.18
CA SER A 108 -13.26 2.82 18.33
C SER A 108 -14.29 1.83 18.87
N ASP A 109 -14.36 0.63 18.30
CA ASP A 109 -15.07 -0.49 18.93
C ASP A 109 -14.37 -0.85 20.24
N SER A 110 -14.96 -0.44 21.34
CA SER A 110 -14.44 -0.73 22.67
C SER A 110 -14.66 -2.22 22.96
N THR A 111 -13.61 -3.01 22.88
CA THR A 111 -13.59 -4.41 23.33
C THR A 111 -13.73 -4.42 24.85
N GLY A 112 -14.97 -4.43 25.33
CA GLY A 112 -15.31 -4.52 26.75
C GLY A 112 -15.02 -5.92 27.30
N SER A 113 -13.93 -6.06 28.07
CA SER A 113 -13.79 -7.15 29.04
C SER A 113 -14.76 -6.92 30.21
N SER A 114 -15.70 -7.83 30.44
CA SER A 114 -16.25 -8.11 31.78
C SER A 114 -16.94 -9.47 31.89
N THR A 115 -16.67 -10.12 33.02
CA THR A 115 -17.11 -11.45 33.48
C THR A 115 -18.51 -11.38 34.12
N GLY A 116 -19.36 -12.42 33.98
CA GLY A 116 -20.46 -12.69 34.93
C GLY A 116 -21.84 -13.15 34.39
N SER A 117 -22.07 -14.46 34.46
CA SER A 117 -23.30 -15.27 34.67
C SER A 117 -24.75 -14.73 34.47
N SER A 118 -25.48 -15.47 33.61
CA SER A 118 -26.91 -15.93 33.68
C SER A 118 -28.08 -14.92 33.71
N THR A 119 -28.97 -14.97 32.69
CA THR A 119 -30.27 -15.68 32.70
C THR A 119 -31.13 -15.33 31.45
N GLY A 120 -31.58 -16.39 30.77
CA GLY A 120 -32.71 -16.54 29.81
C GLY A 120 -33.42 -15.35 29.17
N GLY A 121 -33.55 -15.43 27.84
CA GLY A 121 -34.54 -14.70 27.05
C GLY A 121 -34.48 -15.04 25.57
N SER A 122 -35.35 -15.93 25.10
CA SER A 122 -35.49 -16.30 23.70
C SER A 122 -36.01 -15.13 22.85
N SER A 123 -35.30 -14.79 21.78
CA SER A 123 -35.91 -14.20 20.58
C SER A 123 -35.06 -14.51 19.34
N SER A 124 -35.69 -15.29 18.46
CA SER A 124 -35.43 -15.50 17.03
C SER A 124 -34.67 -14.40 16.29
N GLY A 125 -33.65 -14.78 15.50
CA GLY A 125 -33.19 -13.93 14.41
C GLY A 125 -31.85 -14.29 13.81
N ARG A 126 -31.87 -15.20 12.83
CA ARG A 126 -30.91 -15.37 11.71
C ARG A 126 -29.54 -15.93 12.10
N SER A 127 -29.23 -17.07 11.48
CA SER A 127 -27.90 -17.67 11.45
C SER A 127 -26.86 -16.61 11.09
N SER A 128 -25.97 -16.29 12.03
CA SER A 128 -24.61 -15.93 11.66
C SER A 128 -24.03 -17.20 11.06
N GLU A 129 -23.80 -17.18 9.75
CA GLU A 129 -22.87 -18.11 9.14
C GLU A 129 -21.54 -17.89 9.87
N ASP A 130 -21.03 -18.93 10.54
CA ASP A 130 -19.67 -19.00 11.05
C ASP A 130 -18.75 -18.75 9.85
N VAL A 131 -18.34 -17.49 9.64
CA VAL A 131 -17.26 -17.19 8.69
C VAL A 131 -15.99 -17.68 9.36
N PRO A 132 -15.32 -18.71 8.82
CA PRO A 132 -14.04 -19.15 9.37
C PRO A 132 -13.06 -17.95 9.37
N PRO A 133 -12.17 -17.87 10.37
CA PRO A 133 -11.12 -16.85 10.36
C PRO A 133 -10.36 -16.91 9.02
N PRO A 134 -9.98 -15.75 8.44
CA PRO A 134 -9.24 -15.73 7.18
C PRO A 134 -7.97 -16.55 7.33
N GLU A 135 -7.64 -17.34 6.29
CA GLU A 135 -6.44 -18.16 6.28
C GLU A 135 -5.20 -17.23 6.31
N PRO A 136 -4.17 -17.51 7.14
CA PRO A 136 -2.96 -16.71 7.15
C PRO A 136 -2.32 -16.67 5.75
N GLY A 137 -1.85 -15.49 5.35
CA GLY A 137 -1.27 -15.30 4.02
C GLY A 137 -2.29 -15.18 2.87
N THR A 138 -3.60 -15.10 3.16
CA THR A 138 -4.63 -14.79 2.14
C THR A 138 -5.26 -13.43 2.36
N THR A 139 -5.64 -12.79 1.26
CA THR A 139 -6.26 -11.46 1.23
C THR A 139 -7.44 -11.50 0.27
N ASP A 140 -8.65 -11.38 0.81
CA ASP A 140 -9.88 -11.22 0.03
C ASP A 140 -9.91 -9.82 -0.59
N VAL A 141 -10.07 -9.76 -1.91
CA VAL A 141 -10.14 -8.53 -2.69
C VAL A 141 -11.46 -8.38 -3.44
N SER A 142 -12.39 -9.31 -3.25
CA SER A 142 -13.66 -9.38 -3.98
C SER A 142 -14.56 -8.16 -3.76
N ASP A 143 -14.47 -7.52 -2.59
CA ASP A 143 -15.23 -6.33 -2.24
C ASP A 143 -14.66 -5.04 -2.86
N ILE A 144 -13.39 -5.06 -3.27
CA ILE A 144 -12.62 -3.88 -3.71
C ILE A 144 -12.23 -3.94 -5.18
N ILE A 145 -12.79 -4.89 -5.93
CA ILE A 145 -12.56 -5.07 -7.35
C ILE A 145 -13.89 -5.06 -8.10
N SER A 146 -13.94 -4.26 -9.16
CA SER A 146 -15.13 -4.17 -10.00
C SER A 146 -15.34 -5.42 -10.85
N SER A 147 -16.54 -5.59 -11.39
CA SER A 147 -16.84 -6.69 -12.34
C SER A 147 -15.97 -6.69 -13.60
N ASP A 148 -15.33 -5.57 -13.91
CA ASP A 148 -14.39 -5.42 -15.05
C ASP A 148 -12.92 -5.73 -14.65
N GLY A 149 -12.69 -6.13 -13.40
CA GLY A 149 -11.37 -6.48 -12.86
C GLY A 149 -10.52 -5.29 -12.45
N VAL A 150 -11.13 -4.11 -12.28
CA VAL A 150 -10.40 -2.91 -11.85
C VAL A 150 -10.57 -2.72 -10.35
N PHE A 151 -9.46 -2.68 -9.62
CA PHE A 151 -9.39 -2.34 -8.21
C PHE A 151 -9.94 -0.93 -7.99
N THR A 152 -10.93 -0.82 -7.12
CA THR A 152 -11.61 0.45 -6.80
C THR A 152 -10.92 1.24 -5.71
N GLU A 153 -10.03 0.60 -4.96
CA GLU A 153 -9.12 1.21 -4.00
C GLU A 153 -7.80 0.41 -3.96
N GLY A 154 -6.73 1.02 -3.44
CA GLY A 154 -5.46 0.34 -3.27
C GLY A 154 -5.49 -0.61 -2.08
N THR A 155 -4.76 -1.72 -2.18
CA THR A 155 -4.72 -2.77 -1.15
C THR A 155 -3.33 -3.37 -1.02
N THR A 156 -3.08 -4.03 0.11
CA THR A 156 -1.86 -4.79 0.37
C THR A 156 -2.22 -6.23 0.71
N ALA A 157 -1.57 -7.18 0.06
CA ALA A 157 -1.57 -8.58 0.50
C ALA A 157 -0.22 -8.90 1.12
N GLN A 158 -0.20 -9.67 2.20
CA GLN A 158 1.03 -10.01 2.93
C GLN A 158 1.09 -11.51 3.23
N SER A 159 2.30 -12.05 3.27
CA SER A 159 2.56 -13.38 3.83
C SER A 159 2.30 -13.42 5.33
N GLU A 160 2.10 -14.62 5.89
CA GLU A 160 1.87 -14.80 7.34
C GLU A 160 3.02 -14.25 8.20
N ASP A 161 4.25 -14.34 7.70
CA ASP A 161 5.46 -13.85 8.36
C ASP A 161 5.77 -12.37 8.12
N SER A 162 4.94 -11.68 7.32
CA SER A 162 5.10 -10.28 6.91
C SER A 162 6.41 -9.95 6.16
N ASN A 163 7.14 -10.94 5.65
CA ASN A 163 8.38 -10.71 4.90
C ASN A 163 8.13 -10.52 3.40
N CYS A 164 6.98 -10.93 2.87
CA CYS A 164 6.58 -10.69 1.49
C CYS A 164 5.29 -9.85 1.47
N GLU A 165 5.35 -8.70 0.82
CA GLU A 165 4.21 -7.79 0.66
C GLU A 165 3.96 -7.49 -0.82
N LEU A 166 2.69 -7.55 -1.22
CA LEU A 166 2.20 -7.13 -2.53
C LEU A 166 1.37 -5.86 -2.37
N SER A 167 1.83 -4.76 -2.95
CA SER A 167 1.09 -3.49 -2.98
C SER A 167 0.42 -3.29 -4.33
N ILE A 168 -0.90 -3.13 -4.32
CA ILE A 168 -1.74 -2.93 -5.49
C ILE A 168 -2.39 -1.56 -5.38
N ASP A 169 -2.13 -0.70 -6.37
CA ASP A 169 -2.72 0.63 -6.40
C ASP A 169 -4.17 0.62 -6.91
N GLU A 170 -4.94 1.63 -6.52
CA GLU A 170 -6.26 1.88 -7.11
C GLU A 170 -6.16 2.05 -8.63
N TYR A 171 -7.24 1.70 -9.34
CA TYR A 171 -7.29 1.68 -10.81
C TYR A 171 -6.39 0.66 -11.49
N THR A 172 -5.74 -0.22 -10.73
CA THR A 172 -5.06 -1.40 -11.28
C THR A 172 -6.08 -2.39 -11.79
N LYS A 173 -5.87 -2.91 -12.99
CA LYS A 173 -6.66 -3.99 -13.54
C LYS A 173 -6.04 -5.34 -13.18
N GLY A 174 -6.61 -6.01 -12.18
CA GLY A 174 -6.25 -7.36 -11.75
C GLY A 174 -7.17 -8.42 -12.35
N LEU A 175 -6.62 -9.30 -13.17
CA LEU A 175 -7.36 -10.41 -13.76
C LEU A 175 -6.66 -11.74 -13.47
N THR A 176 -7.43 -12.81 -13.30
CA THR A 176 -6.93 -14.18 -13.36
C THR A 176 -6.41 -14.50 -14.76
N LYS A 177 -5.69 -15.61 -14.92
CA LYS A 177 -5.27 -16.15 -16.22
C LYS A 177 -6.40 -16.33 -17.23
N ASN A 178 -7.64 -16.52 -16.75
CA ASN A 178 -8.83 -16.68 -17.59
C ASN A 178 -9.49 -15.34 -17.99
N GLY A 179 -8.96 -14.21 -17.50
CA GLY A 179 -9.51 -12.88 -17.75
C GLY A 179 -10.68 -12.51 -16.84
N GLU A 180 -10.86 -13.22 -15.72
CA GLU A 180 -11.87 -12.93 -14.71
C GLU A 180 -11.30 -11.98 -13.63
N PRO A 181 -12.10 -11.12 -13.00
CA PRO A 181 -11.66 -10.34 -11.84
C PRO A 181 -11.05 -11.23 -10.76
N LEU A 182 -9.95 -10.78 -10.15
CA LEU A 182 -9.44 -11.41 -8.94
C LEU A 182 -10.47 -11.34 -7.81
N SER A 183 -10.54 -12.36 -6.97
CA SER A 183 -11.37 -12.35 -5.75
C SER A 183 -10.54 -12.51 -4.49
N GLU A 184 -9.37 -13.12 -4.61
CA GLU A 184 -8.45 -13.40 -3.52
C GLU A 184 -7.02 -13.37 -4.05
N ILE A 185 -6.09 -13.00 -3.17
CA ILE A 185 -4.65 -13.07 -3.38
C ILE A 185 -4.07 -13.90 -2.25
N SER A 186 -3.16 -14.81 -2.56
CA SER A 186 -2.45 -15.62 -1.57
C SER A 186 -0.95 -15.40 -1.68
N ILE A 187 -0.26 -15.30 -0.56
CA ILE A 187 1.20 -15.25 -0.46
C ILE A 187 1.59 -16.27 0.62
N LEU A 188 1.93 -17.48 0.20
CA LEU A 188 2.16 -18.61 1.10
C LEU A 188 3.62 -19.03 1.06
N GLU A 189 4.23 -19.27 2.22
CA GLU A 189 5.59 -19.81 2.29
C GLU A 189 5.62 -21.24 1.69
N MET A 190 6.65 -21.52 0.89
CA MET A 190 6.91 -22.84 0.35
C MET A 190 7.87 -23.62 1.25
N GLU A 191 7.39 -24.68 1.91
CA GLU A 191 8.25 -25.59 2.68
C GLU A 191 9.28 -26.33 1.79
N GLU A 192 8.90 -26.63 0.54
CA GLU A 192 9.72 -27.37 -0.43
C GLU A 192 9.75 -26.64 -1.80
N PRO A 193 10.54 -25.56 -1.94
CA PRO A 193 10.63 -24.84 -3.22
C PRO A 193 11.39 -25.64 -4.29
N PRO A 194 11.15 -25.39 -5.60
CA PRO A 194 11.96 -25.95 -6.67
C PRO A 194 13.45 -25.68 -6.46
N VAL A 195 14.30 -26.65 -6.82
CA VAL A 195 15.74 -26.54 -6.60
C VAL A 195 16.30 -25.32 -7.35
N PRO A 196 17.04 -24.41 -6.69
CA PRO A 196 17.63 -23.25 -7.35
C PRO A 196 18.73 -23.69 -8.35
N PRO A 197 19.08 -22.84 -9.33
CA PRO A 197 20.16 -23.14 -10.28
C PRO A 197 21.50 -23.38 -9.57
N GLU A 198 22.42 -24.12 -10.22
CA GLU A 198 23.77 -24.31 -9.69
C GLU A 198 24.46 -22.94 -9.47
N ASN A 199 24.98 -22.71 -8.26
CA ASN A 199 25.62 -21.47 -7.78
C ASN A 199 24.66 -20.31 -7.42
N CYS A 200 23.38 -20.59 -7.17
CA CYS A 200 22.46 -19.65 -6.54
C CYS A 200 22.12 -20.12 -5.12
N ASP A 201 22.28 -19.24 -4.15
CA ASP A 201 21.78 -19.44 -2.78
C ASP A 201 20.45 -18.69 -2.63
N ILE A 202 19.48 -19.31 -1.94
CA ILE A 202 18.21 -18.66 -1.61
C ILE A 202 18.44 -17.83 -0.34
N ILE A 203 18.17 -16.53 -0.43
CA ILE A 203 18.20 -15.62 0.72
C ILE A 203 16.77 -15.49 1.25
N GLY A 204 16.57 -15.83 2.53
CA GLY A 204 15.24 -15.81 3.15
C GLY A 204 14.38 -17.02 2.76
N LEU A 205 13.10 -16.76 2.48
CA LEU A 205 12.07 -17.77 2.19
C LEU A 205 11.57 -17.65 0.75
N THR A 206 11.00 -18.73 0.24
CA THR A 206 10.33 -18.77 -1.08
C THR A 206 8.82 -18.74 -0.86
N TYR A 207 8.10 -17.98 -1.69
CA TYR A 207 6.66 -17.84 -1.58
C TYR A 207 5.96 -18.28 -2.86
N ASP A 208 4.81 -18.90 -2.69
CA ASP A 208 3.84 -19.19 -3.73
C ASP A 208 2.78 -18.07 -3.75
N LEU A 209 2.68 -17.37 -4.88
CA LEU A 209 1.80 -16.21 -5.06
C LEU A 209 0.63 -16.58 -5.96
N GLY A 210 -0.56 -16.58 -5.39
CA GLY A 210 -1.80 -16.92 -6.08
C GLY A 210 -2.68 -15.71 -6.40
N PRO A 211 -3.54 -15.81 -7.43
CA PRO A 211 -3.71 -16.99 -8.29
C PRO A 211 -2.74 -17.02 -9.48
N ASP A 212 -2.34 -18.22 -9.89
CA ASP A 212 -1.38 -18.43 -10.98
C ASP A 212 -1.76 -17.73 -12.28
N GLY A 213 -0.80 -17.00 -12.85
CA GLY A 213 -0.99 -16.27 -14.08
C GLY A 213 -1.94 -15.07 -13.95
N ALA A 214 -2.17 -14.58 -12.73
CA ALA A 214 -2.76 -13.27 -12.52
C ALA A 214 -1.96 -12.19 -13.26
N THR A 215 -2.67 -11.21 -13.82
CA THR A 215 -2.09 -10.08 -14.53
C THR A 215 -2.57 -8.78 -13.93
N PHE A 216 -1.68 -7.79 -13.88
CA PHE A 216 -1.95 -6.46 -13.35
C PHE A 216 -1.55 -5.38 -14.37
N ASP A 217 -2.41 -4.39 -14.57
CA ASP A 217 -2.15 -3.23 -15.42
C ASP A 217 -2.78 -1.95 -14.80
N PRO A 218 -1.98 -0.97 -14.34
CA PRO A 218 -0.51 -0.91 -14.35
C PRO A 218 0.19 -1.99 -13.50
N PRO A 219 1.53 -2.14 -13.62
CA PRO A 219 2.32 -3.02 -12.77
C PRO A 219 2.16 -2.70 -11.28
N ILE A 220 2.33 -3.72 -10.45
CA ILE A 220 2.23 -3.64 -8.98
C ILE A 220 3.60 -3.82 -8.34
N THR A 221 3.71 -3.52 -7.05
CA THR A 221 4.98 -3.62 -6.31
C THR A 221 4.98 -4.87 -5.43
N ILE A 222 6.07 -5.63 -5.51
CA ILE A 222 6.37 -6.73 -4.59
C ILE A 222 7.58 -6.32 -3.76
N THR A 223 7.44 -6.40 -2.43
CA THR A 223 8.52 -6.08 -1.48
C THR A 223 8.87 -7.33 -0.70
N PHE A 224 10.16 -7.68 -0.70
CA PHE A 224 10.72 -8.73 0.14
C PHE A 224 11.61 -8.12 1.21
N THR A 225 11.34 -8.45 2.47
CA THR A 225 12.21 -8.14 3.59
C THR A 225 13.06 -9.38 3.90
N TYR A 226 14.37 -9.20 4.02
CA TYR A 226 15.31 -10.27 4.33
C TYR A 226 16.22 -9.88 5.50
N ASP A 227 16.78 -10.88 6.17
CA ASP A 227 17.84 -10.69 7.17
C ASP A 227 19.20 -10.68 6.44
N GLU A 228 19.90 -9.56 6.48
CA GLU A 228 21.23 -9.38 5.88
C GLU A 228 22.24 -10.46 6.33
N SER A 229 22.08 -11.02 7.52
CA SER A 229 22.98 -12.08 8.01
C SER A 229 22.85 -13.40 7.24
N LEU A 230 21.82 -13.54 6.40
CA LEU A 230 21.64 -14.66 5.50
C LEU A 230 22.42 -14.52 4.20
N ILE A 231 22.96 -13.33 3.90
CA ILE A 231 23.78 -13.10 2.70
C ILE A 231 25.12 -13.85 2.85
N PRO A 232 25.49 -14.75 1.92
CA PRO A 232 26.75 -15.48 1.98
C PRO A 232 27.97 -14.56 1.95
N ASP A 233 29.02 -14.95 2.67
CA ASP A 233 30.29 -14.22 2.70
C ASP A 233 30.82 -13.95 1.28
N GLY A 234 30.96 -12.67 0.93
CA GLY A 234 31.54 -12.23 -0.34
C GLY A 234 30.53 -11.97 -1.46
N VAL A 235 29.23 -12.14 -1.20
CA VAL A 235 28.15 -11.65 -2.08
C VAL A 235 27.88 -10.18 -1.75
N ALA A 236 27.86 -9.31 -2.76
CA ALA A 236 27.44 -7.93 -2.57
C ALA A 236 25.91 -7.87 -2.55
N GLU A 237 25.35 -7.08 -1.64
CA GLU A 237 23.90 -6.93 -1.52
C GLU A 237 23.24 -6.38 -2.80
N GLU A 238 23.96 -5.54 -3.55
CA GLU A 238 23.52 -5.05 -4.87
C GLU A 238 23.44 -6.15 -5.95
N ASP A 239 24.05 -7.32 -5.72
CA ASP A 239 23.97 -8.48 -6.61
C ASP A 239 22.72 -9.35 -6.35
N LEU A 240 21.93 -9.04 -5.30
CA LEU A 240 20.69 -9.75 -5.01
C LEU A 240 19.65 -9.52 -6.10
N VAL A 241 18.96 -10.58 -6.48
CA VAL A 241 17.91 -10.55 -7.52
C VAL A 241 16.70 -11.34 -7.04
N ILE A 242 15.51 -10.90 -7.43
CA ILE A 242 14.28 -11.69 -7.29
C ILE A 242 14.15 -12.59 -8.51
N VAL A 243 13.83 -13.85 -8.29
CA VAL A 243 13.58 -14.83 -9.35
C VAL A 243 12.16 -15.37 -9.25
N ILE A 244 11.57 -15.69 -10.39
CA ILE A 244 10.26 -16.33 -10.52
C ILE A 244 10.44 -17.68 -11.21
N TRP A 245 9.72 -18.70 -10.75
CA TRP A 245 9.73 -20.01 -11.37
C TRP A 245 8.85 -20.02 -12.63
N ASP A 246 9.45 -20.32 -13.79
CA ASP A 246 8.69 -20.58 -15.01
C ASP A 246 8.37 -22.08 -15.07
N GLU A 247 7.15 -22.46 -14.72
CA GLU A 247 6.69 -23.85 -14.78
C GLU A 247 6.73 -24.45 -16.19
N THR A 248 6.56 -23.62 -17.23
CA THR A 248 6.53 -24.09 -18.62
C THR A 248 7.92 -24.45 -19.10
N ALA A 249 8.92 -23.66 -18.72
CA ALA A 249 10.31 -23.90 -19.02
C ALA A 249 11.00 -24.84 -18.00
N GLY A 250 10.44 -24.96 -16.79
CA GLY A 250 11.01 -25.73 -15.69
C GLY A 250 12.31 -25.12 -15.18
N GLU A 251 12.39 -23.78 -15.17
CA GLU A 251 13.59 -23.04 -14.78
C GLU A 251 13.25 -21.74 -14.02
N TRP A 252 14.19 -21.27 -13.22
CA TRP A 252 14.09 -19.97 -12.54
C TRP A 252 14.49 -18.84 -13.50
N GLY A 253 13.61 -17.85 -13.67
CA GLY A 253 13.87 -16.63 -14.43
C GLY A 253 14.05 -15.42 -13.52
N VAL A 254 14.99 -14.53 -13.84
CA VAL A 254 15.15 -13.27 -13.11
C VAL A 254 13.96 -12.36 -13.39
N LEU A 255 13.34 -11.84 -12.32
CA LEU A 255 12.31 -10.81 -12.44
C LEU A 255 13.01 -9.50 -12.82
N ALA A 256 12.66 -8.97 -13.99
CA ALA A 256 13.25 -7.72 -14.48
C ALA A 256 12.81 -6.52 -13.62
N ASP A 257 13.59 -5.45 -13.67
CA ASP A 257 13.29 -4.16 -13.02
C ASP A 257 13.17 -4.23 -11.47
N CYS A 258 13.89 -5.17 -10.85
CA CYS A 258 14.04 -5.21 -9.40
C CYS A 258 15.01 -4.13 -8.91
N THR A 259 14.70 -3.53 -7.76
CA THR A 259 15.59 -2.60 -7.04
C THR A 259 15.87 -3.18 -5.67
N VAL A 260 17.14 -3.26 -5.27
CA VAL A 260 17.56 -3.61 -3.92
C VAL A 260 17.78 -2.31 -3.15
N ASP A 261 17.16 -2.19 -1.98
CA ASP A 261 17.35 -1.05 -1.08
C ASP A 261 18.20 -1.51 0.13
N PRO A 262 19.53 -1.36 0.07
CA PRO A 262 20.40 -1.76 1.18
C PRO A 262 20.22 -0.80 2.36
N GLU A 263 20.07 -1.32 3.57
CA GLU A 263 20.13 -0.48 4.76
C GLU A 263 21.51 0.21 4.82
N THR A 264 21.53 1.53 5.04
CA THR A 264 22.75 2.36 4.99
C THR A 264 23.42 2.59 6.34
#